data_AF-A0A7K4H5Z0-F1
#
_entry.id   AF-A0A7K4H5Z0-F1
#
_cell.length_a   1.000
_cell.length_b   1.000
_cell.length_c   1.000
_cell.angle_alpha   90.00
_cell.angle_beta   90.00
_cell.angle_gamma   90.00
#
_symmetry.space_group_name_H-M   'P 1'
#
loop_
_entity.id
_entity.type
_entity.pdbx_description
1 polymer ?
#
loop_
_entity_poly.entity_id
_entity_poly.type
_entity_poly.pdbx_seq_one_letter_code
_entity_poly.pdbx_strand_id
1 'polypeptide(L)'
;MMYRLIPQFRENCIIQGRKEDLSKFKVGDTVFLISDLPTKKFSVISRIEGIQYADSSDIFIDNRNLGNFSEFDEVFILKYNPAEALEVHINISDENAIITKGDWTSNIKPSLIKKLIDYGQEVTFLIPWECGAPIVSSGIINSTLPNPPVYIGDRTKIFIWKSSNEELSKIKRNKLIIKEERVDILERQRKEKTLKLIREIKQKNFPNQGQKYNFKATNPQQLFKSILNVFKGLDSIEDPIEELFDEKEQDYLGSAVFLIRQNSIPLQLIDIQILASGNSGTLIMWVTGENESITSETLQKYDSMISELQQGLEQKIEVLSAECPECGGNLPIKNVDINGIVECLYCNRVSKIPKALRY
;
A
#
# COMPACT_ATOMS: atom_id res chain seq x y z
N MET A 1 -1.95 -4.55 3.50
CA MET A 1 -3.25 -4.38 4.17
C MET A 1 -3.44 -2.93 4.58
N MET A 2 -4.58 -2.38 4.19
CA MET A 2 -4.96 -0.99 4.37
C MET A 2 -5.97 -0.84 5.50
N TYR A 3 -5.90 0.29 6.19
CA TYR A 3 -6.83 0.65 7.26
C TYR A 3 -7.41 2.02 6.96
N ARG A 4 -8.71 2.16 7.16
CA ARG A 4 -9.36 3.47 7.08
C ARG A 4 -9.15 4.23 8.38
N LEU A 5 -8.66 5.45 8.28
CA LEU A 5 -8.35 6.27 9.44
C LEU A 5 -9.60 7.02 9.93
N ILE A 6 -9.96 6.82 11.21
CA ILE A 6 -11.12 7.42 11.85
C ILE A 6 -10.65 8.33 13.00
N PRO A 7 -10.78 9.66 12.87
CA PRO A 7 -10.48 10.58 13.95
C PRO A 7 -11.42 10.42 15.14
N GLN A 8 -10.87 10.42 16.36
CA GLN A 8 -11.62 10.44 17.62
C GLN A 8 -10.86 11.26 18.67
N PHE A 9 -11.52 11.71 19.74
CA PHE A 9 -10.80 12.31 20.88
C PHE A 9 -10.27 11.21 21.79
N ARG A 10 -8.96 10.94 21.70
CA ARG A 10 -8.23 9.95 22.52
C ARG A 10 -6.77 10.34 22.63
N GLU A 11 -5.91 9.54 23.26
CA GLU A 11 -4.47 9.87 23.32
C GLU A 11 -3.67 9.06 22.30
N ASN A 12 -4.00 7.78 22.14
CA ASN A 12 -3.27 6.84 21.30
C ASN A 12 -4.17 6.31 20.17
N CYS A 13 -3.97 5.07 19.70
CA CYS A 13 -4.83 4.47 18.67
C CYS A 13 -5.45 3.12 19.05
N ILE A 14 -6.65 2.87 18.54
CA ILE A 14 -7.27 1.53 18.53
C ILE A 14 -7.26 1.02 17.10
N ILE A 15 -6.78 -0.21 16.92
CA ILE A 15 -6.84 -0.90 15.63
C ILE A 15 -8.01 -1.86 15.65
N GLN A 16 -8.84 -1.78 14.62
CA GLN A 16 -9.97 -2.67 14.36
C GLN A 16 -9.76 -3.43 13.05
N GLY A 17 -10.12 -4.71 13.01
CA GLY A 17 -9.79 -5.60 11.90
C GLY A 17 -9.98 -7.06 12.24
N ARG A 18 -9.78 -7.93 11.25
CA ARG A 18 -9.94 -9.38 11.43
C ARG A 18 -8.87 -9.91 12.38
N LYS A 19 -9.22 -10.94 13.16
CA LYS A 19 -8.32 -11.53 14.16
C LYS A 19 -7.00 -12.00 13.56
N GLU A 20 -7.06 -12.58 12.37
CA GLU A 20 -5.89 -13.02 11.61
C GLU A 20 -4.94 -11.84 11.38
N ASP A 21 -5.45 -10.74 10.84
CA ASP A 21 -4.68 -9.56 10.46
C ASP A 21 -4.05 -8.82 11.66
N LEU A 22 -4.76 -8.81 12.79
CA LEU A 22 -4.34 -8.13 14.00
C LEU A 22 -3.42 -8.96 14.90
N SER A 23 -3.29 -10.27 14.65
CA SER A 23 -2.50 -11.20 15.48
C SER A 23 -1.02 -10.82 15.63
N LYS A 24 -0.47 -10.04 14.68
CA LYS A 24 0.90 -9.53 14.67
C LYS A 24 1.12 -8.31 15.57
N PHE A 25 0.05 -7.68 16.04
CA PHE A 25 0.09 -6.50 16.89
C PHE A 25 -0.28 -6.85 18.34
N LYS A 26 0.27 -6.07 19.27
CA LYS A 26 -0.04 -6.16 20.70
C LYS A 26 -0.32 -4.77 21.26
N VAL A 27 -1.17 -4.70 22.28
CA VAL A 27 -1.34 -3.47 23.06
C VAL A 27 0.02 -3.03 23.60
N GLY A 28 0.32 -1.74 23.44
CA GLY A 28 1.62 -1.13 23.76
C GLY A 28 2.59 -1.05 22.57
N ASP A 29 2.36 -1.80 21.49
CA ASP A 29 3.17 -1.65 20.27
C ASP A 29 3.05 -0.22 19.72
N THR A 30 4.15 0.29 19.17
CA THR A 30 4.15 1.57 18.46
C THR A 30 4.07 1.32 16.96
N VAL A 31 3.28 2.13 16.27
CA VAL A 31 3.03 1.99 14.84
C VAL A 31 3.16 3.33 14.13
N PHE A 32 3.65 3.28 12.90
CA PHE A 32 3.50 4.33 11.91
C PHE A 32 2.24 4.09 11.10
N LEU A 33 1.46 5.13 10.93
CA LEU A 33 0.39 5.24 9.95
C LEU A 33 0.95 6.02 8.77
N ILE A 34 0.96 5.41 7.59
CA ILE A 34 1.51 5.99 6.38
C ILE A 34 0.37 6.14 5.39
N SER A 35 0.20 7.35 4.85
CA SER A 35 -0.76 7.65 3.78
C SER A 35 -0.48 6.78 2.55
N ASP A 36 -1.54 6.26 1.91
CA ASP A 36 -1.45 5.60 0.60
C ASP A 36 -1.75 6.55 -0.58
N LEU A 37 -2.03 7.82 -0.32
CA LEU A 37 -2.35 8.76 -1.39
C LEU A 37 -1.07 9.24 -2.11
N PRO A 38 -0.99 9.11 -3.46
CA PRO A 38 0.20 9.46 -4.23
C PRO A 38 0.56 10.95 -4.17
N THR A 39 -0.40 11.80 -3.80
CA THR A 39 -0.23 13.26 -3.69
C THR A 39 0.08 13.73 -2.27
N LYS A 40 -0.01 12.85 -1.26
CA LYS A 40 0.12 13.22 0.16
C LYS A 40 1.02 12.22 0.91
N LYS A 41 2.27 12.60 1.18
CA LYS A 41 3.26 11.77 1.87
C LYS A 41 3.35 12.10 3.35
N PHE A 42 2.36 11.66 4.12
CA PHE A 42 2.33 11.92 5.56
C PHE A 42 2.50 10.64 6.36
N SER A 43 3.12 10.79 7.54
CA SER A 43 3.16 9.74 8.54
C SER A 43 2.79 10.29 9.91
N VAL A 44 2.05 9.49 10.66
CA VAL A 44 1.74 9.73 12.07
C VAL A 44 2.22 8.53 12.88
N ILE A 45 2.80 8.79 14.03
CA ILE A 45 3.19 7.75 14.98
C ILE A 45 2.18 7.67 16.11
N SER A 46 1.79 6.46 16.50
CA SER A 46 0.89 6.25 17.64
C SER A 46 1.17 4.94 18.34
N ARG A 47 0.77 4.83 19.60
CA ARG A 47 0.82 3.59 20.37
C ARG A 47 -0.52 2.86 20.24
N ILE A 48 -0.52 1.53 20.21
CA ILE A 48 -1.77 0.77 20.25
C ILE A 48 -2.24 0.71 21.70
N GLU A 49 -3.39 1.32 22.00
CA GLU A 49 -4.05 1.18 23.32
C GLU A 49 -5.10 0.08 23.34
N GLY A 50 -5.63 -0.31 22.17
CA GLY A 50 -6.63 -1.36 22.06
C GLY A 50 -6.66 -2.05 20.70
N ILE A 51 -7.09 -3.31 20.72
CA ILE A 51 -7.27 -4.15 19.53
C ILE A 51 -8.71 -4.66 19.55
N GLN A 52 -9.44 -4.42 18.47
CA GLN A 52 -10.84 -4.82 18.34
C GLN A 52 -11.01 -5.73 17.12
N TYR A 53 -11.70 -6.85 17.32
CA TYR A 53 -11.95 -7.79 16.22
C TYR A 53 -13.25 -7.45 15.51
N ALA A 54 -13.16 -7.17 14.22
CA ALA A 54 -14.30 -6.88 13.35
C ALA A 54 -13.97 -7.22 11.90
N ASP A 55 -14.97 -7.22 11.03
CA ASP A 55 -14.77 -7.43 9.59
C ASP A 55 -14.21 -6.20 8.88
N SER A 56 -14.46 -4.99 9.42
CA SER A 56 -13.90 -3.75 8.89
C SER A 56 -12.48 -3.51 9.41
N SER A 57 -11.65 -2.92 8.55
CA SER A 57 -10.25 -2.58 8.87
C SER A 57 -10.14 -1.08 9.09
N ASP A 58 -10.35 -0.67 10.34
CA ASP A 58 -10.37 0.74 10.74
C ASP A 58 -9.28 1.01 11.78
N ILE A 59 -8.77 2.23 11.81
CA ILE A 59 -7.91 2.69 12.88
C ILE A 59 -8.43 4.00 13.46
N PHE A 60 -8.74 3.95 14.76
CA PHE A 60 -9.22 5.11 15.49
C PHE A 60 -8.05 5.84 16.13
N ILE A 61 -7.82 7.11 15.79
CA ILE A 61 -6.68 7.90 16.28
C ILE A 61 -7.12 9.25 16.83
N ASP A 62 -6.35 9.82 17.75
CA ASP A 62 -6.55 11.19 18.23
C ASP A 62 -6.65 12.18 17.07
N ASN A 63 -7.77 12.90 16.98
CA ASN A 63 -8.00 13.98 16.02
C ASN A 63 -6.89 15.05 16.08
N ARG A 64 -6.31 15.29 17.26
CA ARG A 64 -5.21 16.26 17.43
C ARG A 64 -3.88 15.77 16.84
N ASN A 65 -3.73 14.45 16.66
CA ASN A 65 -2.53 13.83 16.12
C ASN A 65 -2.62 13.53 14.63
N LEU A 66 -3.73 13.88 13.95
CA LEU A 66 -3.89 13.72 12.50
C LEU A 66 -2.86 14.47 11.68
N GLY A 67 -2.39 15.62 12.15
CA GLY A 67 -1.54 16.50 11.34
C GLY A 67 -2.23 16.88 10.03
N ASN A 68 -1.71 16.37 8.90
CA ASN A 68 -2.21 16.65 7.56
C ASN A 68 -3.10 15.53 6.96
N PHE A 69 -3.39 14.48 7.74
CA PHE A 69 -4.34 13.44 7.32
C PHE A 69 -5.76 14.01 7.27
N SER A 70 -6.50 13.65 6.22
CA SER A 70 -7.93 13.91 6.12
C SER A 70 -8.71 12.80 6.84
N GLU A 71 -9.95 13.10 7.21
CA GLU A 71 -10.85 12.08 7.75
C GLU A 71 -11.07 10.98 6.70
N PHE A 72 -11.06 9.72 7.14
CA PHE A 72 -11.24 8.53 6.29
C PHE A 72 -10.13 8.29 5.25
N ASP A 73 -9.00 8.99 5.35
CA ASP A 73 -7.80 8.64 4.58
C ASP A 73 -7.44 7.16 4.83
N GLU A 74 -7.01 6.47 3.77
CA GLU A 74 -6.53 5.12 3.91
C GLU A 74 -5.03 5.10 4.22
N VAL A 75 -4.65 4.26 5.19
CA VAL A 75 -3.30 4.19 5.71
C VAL A 75 -2.78 2.77 5.82
N PHE A 76 -1.47 2.62 5.62
CA PHE A 76 -0.74 1.42 6.01
C PHE A 76 -0.23 1.54 7.43
N ILE A 77 -0.18 0.41 8.13
CA ILE A 77 0.37 0.30 9.48
C ILE A 77 1.72 -0.41 9.41
N LEU A 78 2.78 0.27 9.88
CA LEU A 78 4.10 -0.33 10.07
C LEU A 78 4.47 -0.34 11.55
N LYS A 79 4.83 -1.51 12.07
CA LYS A 79 5.35 -1.63 13.44
C LYS A 79 6.71 -0.94 13.55
N TYR A 80 6.85 -0.14 14.61
CA TYR A 80 8.08 0.58 14.91
C TYR A 80 8.42 0.44 16.40
N ASN A 81 9.71 0.39 16.70
CA ASN A 81 10.20 0.35 18.07
C ASN A 81 11.00 1.62 18.37
N PRO A 82 10.36 2.69 18.90
CA PRO A 82 11.04 3.95 19.16
C PRO A 82 12.08 3.78 20.27
N ALA A 83 13.23 4.40 20.09
CA ALA A 83 14.23 4.50 21.15
C ALA A 83 13.78 5.52 22.22
N GLU A 84 14.32 5.37 23.43
CA GLU A 84 14.24 6.42 24.45
C GLU A 84 15.08 7.62 23.99
N ALA A 85 14.52 8.83 24.07
CA ALA A 85 15.28 10.05 23.88
C ALA A 85 16.23 10.25 25.07
N LEU A 86 17.51 10.44 24.81
CA LEU A 86 18.47 10.95 25.81
C LEU A 86 18.29 12.46 25.98
N GLU A 87 18.10 13.18 24.88
CA GLU A 87 17.92 14.63 24.87
C GLU A 87 16.77 15.04 23.95
N VAL A 88 15.99 16.03 24.36
CA VAL A 88 14.89 16.63 23.60
C VAL A 88 15.03 18.14 23.62
N HIS A 89 15.07 18.75 22.44
CA HIS A 89 15.11 20.20 22.28
C HIS A 89 13.76 20.71 21.78
N ILE A 90 13.11 21.51 22.61
CA ILE A 90 11.81 22.12 22.33
C ILE A 90 12.03 23.61 22.05
N ASN A 91 11.55 24.09 20.91
CA ASN A 91 11.55 25.51 20.60
C ASN A 91 10.21 26.13 21.01
N ILE A 92 10.27 27.27 21.69
CA ILE A 92 9.12 28.10 22.07
C ILE A 92 9.30 29.52 21.54
N SER A 93 8.23 30.31 21.55
CA SER A 93 8.30 31.71 21.15
C SER A 93 9.13 32.55 22.12
N ASP A 94 9.95 33.46 21.58
CA ASP A 94 10.69 34.47 22.37
C ASP A 94 9.76 35.32 23.24
N GLU A 95 8.53 35.53 22.79
CA GLU A 95 7.48 36.29 23.48
C GLU A 95 6.98 35.61 24.76
N ASN A 96 7.29 34.32 24.98
CA ASN A 96 6.91 33.63 26.21
C ASN A 96 7.75 34.16 27.39
N ALA A 97 7.14 35.01 28.22
CA ALA A 97 7.82 35.66 29.34
C ALA A 97 8.17 34.71 30.49
N ILE A 98 7.47 33.58 30.63
CA ILE A 98 7.58 32.70 31.80
C ILE A 98 8.76 31.75 31.68
N ILE A 99 8.98 31.22 30.47
CA ILE A 99 9.97 30.18 30.23
C ILE A 99 11.28 30.85 29.79
N THR A 100 12.41 30.37 30.29
CA THR A 100 13.76 30.80 29.89
C THR A 100 14.43 29.71 29.05
N LYS A 101 15.45 30.09 28.28
CA LYS A 101 16.28 29.11 27.55
C LYS A 101 17.12 28.29 28.54
N GLY A 102 17.20 26.98 28.37
CA GLY A 102 18.04 26.11 29.21
C GLY A 102 17.47 24.71 29.45
N ASP A 103 17.99 24.02 30.46
CA ASP A 103 17.49 22.73 30.93
C ASP A 103 16.21 22.93 31.75
N TRP A 104 15.12 22.30 31.31
CA TRP A 104 13.81 22.34 31.95
C TRP A 104 13.33 20.94 32.37
N THR A 105 14.22 19.95 32.36
CA THR A 105 13.90 18.53 32.56
C THR A 105 12.99 18.29 33.76
N SER A 106 13.35 18.82 34.93
CA SER A 106 12.61 18.59 36.18
C SER A 106 11.21 19.19 36.17
N ASN A 107 11.00 20.29 35.45
CA ASN A 107 9.75 21.03 35.43
C ASN A 107 8.74 20.44 34.45
N ILE A 108 9.19 19.99 33.27
CA ILE A 108 8.28 19.63 32.17
C ILE A 108 8.20 18.12 31.92
N LYS A 109 9.27 17.35 32.21
CA LYS A 109 9.31 15.89 31.98
C LYS A 109 8.15 15.14 32.63
N PRO A 110 7.72 15.44 33.87
CA PRO A 110 6.61 14.72 34.49
C PRO A 110 5.33 14.73 33.64
N SER A 111 5.07 15.82 32.91
CA SER A 111 3.88 15.94 32.03
C SER A 111 4.05 15.32 30.65
N LEU A 112 5.28 14.95 30.28
CA LEU A 112 5.64 14.44 28.96
C LEU A 112 6.14 12.99 28.98
N ILE A 113 6.26 12.38 30.16
CA ILE A 113 6.84 11.05 30.28
C ILE A 113 6.01 10.01 29.53
N LYS A 114 6.69 9.05 28.89
CA LYS A 114 6.15 8.01 28.00
C LYS A 114 5.50 8.51 26.71
N LYS A 115 5.47 9.83 26.47
CA LYS A 115 4.92 10.43 25.26
C LYS A 115 5.81 10.14 24.06
N LEU A 116 5.18 9.77 22.95
CA LEU A 116 5.85 9.63 21.65
C LEU A 116 6.00 11.01 21.03
N ILE A 117 7.19 11.30 20.53
CA ILE A 117 7.52 12.58 19.91
C ILE A 117 8.15 12.39 18.54
N ASP A 118 7.82 13.29 17.63
CA ASP A 118 8.31 13.31 16.26
C ASP A 118 8.75 14.72 15.83
N TYR A 119 9.46 14.82 14.71
CA TYR A 119 9.96 16.08 14.17
C TYR A 119 8.85 17.12 13.98
N GLY A 120 9.05 18.33 14.49
CA GLY A 120 8.12 19.44 14.30
C GLY A 120 6.75 19.23 14.96
N GLN A 121 6.58 18.17 15.78
CA GLN A 121 5.36 17.96 16.53
C GLN A 121 5.22 19.06 17.58
N GLU A 122 4.01 19.60 17.69
CA GLU A 122 3.67 20.50 18.78
C GLU A 122 3.37 19.68 20.04
N VAL A 123 4.07 20.00 21.12
CA VAL A 123 3.93 19.34 22.40
C VAL A 123 3.45 20.35 23.43
N THR A 124 2.32 20.04 24.04
CA THR A 124 1.81 20.74 25.21
C THR A 124 2.34 20.08 26.48
N PHE A 125 2.79 20.89 27.43
CA PHE A 125 3.31 20.46 28.72
C PHE A 125 2.82 21.38 29.85
N LEU A 126 2.87 20.85 31.07
CA LEU A 126 2.47 21.57 32.28
C LEU A 126 3.72 22.08 33.01
N ILE A 127 3.66 23.32 33.45
CA ILE A 127 4.68 23.96 34.28
C ILE A 127 4.10 24.10 35.69
N PRO A 128 4.71 23.46 36.71
CA PRO A 128 4.33 23.68 38.10
C PRO A 128 4.45 25.16 38.46
N TRP A 129 3.41 25.71 39.11
CA TRP A 129 3.40 27.10 39.53
C TRP A 129 3.16 27.18 41.04
N GLU A 130 4.05 27.86 41.76
CA GLU A 130 4.03 27.88 43.24
C GLU A 130 2.78 28.59 43.81
N CYS A 131 2.15 29.48 43.03
CA CYS A 131 1.02 30.31 43.48
C CYS A 131 -0.36 29.84 42.98
N GLY A 132 -0.51 28.61 42.46
CA GLY A 132 -1.83 28.13 42.03
C GLY A 132 -1.82 26.97 41.03
N ALA A 133 -2.79 27.01 40.10
CA ALA A 133 -2.93 25.99 39.06
C ALA A 133 -1.71 25.97 38.12
N PRO A 134 -1.30 24.80 37.61
CA PRO A 134 -0.17 24.68 36.70
C PRO A 134 -0.42 25.46 35.40
N ILE A 135 0.63 26.03 34.85
CA ILE A 135 0.58 26.78 33.60
C ILE A 135 0.70 25.81 32.44
N VAL A 136 -0.23 25.89 31.49
CA VAL A 136 -0.15 25.13 30.24
C VAL A 136 0.69 25.92 29.24
N SER A 137 1.71 25.28 28.67
CA SER A 137 2.49 25.85 27.58
C SER A 137 2.66 24.85 26.44
N SER A 138 2.97 25.34 25.24
CA SER A 138 3.28 24.52 24.09
C SER A 138 4.60 24.92 23.46
N GLY A 139 5.23 23.96 22.80
CA GLY A 139 6.44 24.16 22.02
C GLY A 139 6.56 23.16 20.90
N ILE A 140 7.51 23.38 20.01
CA ILE A 140 7.72 22.56 18.82
C ILE A 140 8.96 21.71 19.06
N ILE A 141 8.85 20.39 18.85
CA ILE A 141 10.00 19.49 18.86
C ILE A 141 10.92 19.85 17.70
N ASN A 142 12.07 20.42 18.02
CA ASN A 142 13.06 20.81 17.01
C ASN A 142 14.01 19.64 16.70
N SER A 143 14.58 19.02 17.75
CA SER A 143 15.48 17.88 17.61
C SER A 143 15.50 17.01 18.85
N THR A 144 15.95 15.77 18.69
CA THR A 144 16.18 14.83 19.79
C THR A 144 17.44 14.02 19.54
N LEU A 145 17.98 13.43 20.59
CA LEU A 145 19.05 12.44 20.52
C LEU A 145 18.57 11.12 21.13
N PRO A 146 18.50 10.00 20.37
CA PRO A 146 18.66 9.90 18.93
C PRO A 146 17.55 10.64 18.18
N ASN A 147 17.69 10.78 16.86
CA ASN A 147 16.73 11.46 16.01
C ASN A 147 15.31 10.86 16.13
N PRO A 148 14.25 11.69 16.09
CA PRO A 148 12.87 11.22 16.13
C PRO A 148 12.52 10.26 14.98
N PRO A 149 11.55 9.34 15.19
CA PRO A 149 10.65 9.29 16.34
C PRO A 149 11.24 8.56 17.54
N VAL A 150 10.97 9.10 18.71
CA VAL A 150 11.44 8.58 20.00
C VAL A 150 10.33 8.72 21.04
N TYR A 151 10.51 8.09 22.20
CA TYR A 151 9.68 8.36 23.36
C TYR A 151 10.48 9.08 24.44
N ILE A 152 9.80 9.89 25.25
CA ILE A 152 10.39 10.52 26.44
C ILE A 152 10.35 9.48 27.57
N GLY A 153 11.50 9.05 28.04
CA GLY A 153 11.64 8.12 29.15
C GLY A 153 12.18 8.77 30.42
N ASP A 154 12.52 7.95 31.40
CA ASP A 154 13.00 8.42 32.70
C ASP A 154 14.37 9.12 32.60
N ARG A 155 15.22 8.70 31.65
CA ARG A 155 16.59 9.23 31.47
C ARG A 155 16.64 10.45 30.55
N THR A 156 15.52 10.80 29.92
CA THR A 156 15.45 11.93 29.00
C THR A 156 15.74 13.25 29.71
N LYS A 157 16.59 14.08 29.10
CA LYS A 157 16.76 15.49 29.41
C LYS A 157 16.01 16.35 28.40
N ILE A 158 15.40 17.43 28.86
CA ILE A 158 14.60 18.32 28.02
C ILE A 158 15.11 19.74 28.13
N PHE A 159 15.48 20.30 26.99
CA PHE A 159 16.03 21.64 26.86
C PHE A 159 15.06 22.52 26.07
N ILE A 160 14.88 23.74 26.54
CA ILE A 160 14.07 24.75 25.87
C ILE A 160 14.97 25.76 25.17
N TRP A 161 14.64 26.03 23.91
CA TRP A 161 15.19 27.11 23.10
C TRP A 161 14.10 28.12 22.81
N LYS A 162 14.46 29.39 22.77
CA LYS A 162 13.55 30.42 22.30
C LYS A 162 13.89 30.80 20.85
N SER A 163 12.85 31.08 20.07
CA SER A 163 12.96 31.48 18.68
C SER A 163 11.85 32.45 18.34
N SER A 164 12.10 33.28 17.33
CA SER A 164 11.08 34.20 16.82
C SER A 164 9.94 33.42 16.15
N ASN A 165 8.75 34.01 16.07
CA ASN A 165 7.60 33.38 15.41
C ASN A 165 7.88 33.04 13.92
N GLU A 166 8.73 33.83 13.24
CA GLU A 166 9.18 33.54 11.88
C GLU A 166 10.08 32.31 11.82
N GLU A 167 11.03 32.17 12.75
CA GLU A 167 11.89 30.99 12.85
C GLU A 167 11.10 29.74 13.22
N LEU A 168 10.15 29.81 14.15
CA LEU A 168 9.28 28.69 14.49
C LEU A 168 8.51 28.19 13.27
N SER A 169 8.03 29.12 12.43
CA SER A 169 7.36 28.79 11.17
C SER A 169 8.30 28.10 10.17
N LYS A 170 9.54 28.59 10.03
CA LYS A 170 10.58 27.95 9.20
C LYS A 170 10.93 26.55 9.71
N ILE A 171 11.05 26.38 11.04
CA ILE A 171 11.29 25.08 11.67
C ILE A 171 10.12 24.12 11.36
N LYS A 172 8.86 24.52 11.58
CA LYS A 172 7.69 23.68 11.26
C LYS A 172 7.75 23.20 9.80
N ARG A 173 8.03 24.09 8.86
CA ARG A 173 8.14 23.75 7.43
C ARG A 173 9.29 22.79 7.13
N ASN A 174 10.49 23.05 7.66
CA ASN A 174 11.66 22.19 7.42
C ASN A 174 11.46 20.79 8.01
N LYS A 175 10.82 20.70 9.19
CA LYS A 175 10.51 19.41 9.82
C LYS A 175 9.43 18.62 9.10
N LEU A 176 8.50 19.30 8.41
CA LEU A 176 7.54 18.65 7.53
C LEU A 176 8.25 17.93 6.37
N ILE A 177 9.21 18.60 5.71
CA ILE A 177 9.97 18.02 4.59
C ILE A 177 10.72 16.76 5.03
N ILE A 178 11.38 16.79 6.19
CA ILE A 178 12.07 15.59 6.74
C ILE A 178 11.09 14.44 6.97
N LYS A 179 9.86 14.73 7.44
CA LYS A 179 8.82 13.71 7.63
C LYS A 179 8.37 13.09 6.31
N GLU A 180 8.24 13.90 5.25
CA GLU A 180 7.91 13.44 3.90
C GLU A 180 9.03 12.55 3.33
N GLU A 181 10.30 12.97 3.44
CA GLU A 181 11.46 12.18 3.02
C GLU A 181 11.55 10.83 3.75
N ARG A 182 11.19 10.80 5.04
CA ARG A 182 11.16 9.56 5.81
C ARG A 182 10.12 8.58 5.26
N VAL A 183 8.97 9.05 4.79
CA VAL A 183 7.96 8.18 4.18
C VAL A 183 8.56 7.47 2.97
N ASP A 184 9.29 8.19 2.11
CA ASP A 184 9.97 7.61 0.93
C ASP A 184 10.98 6.53 1.31
N ILE A 185 11.75 6.75 2.39
CA ILE A 185 12.70 5.76 2.91
C ILE A 185 11.96 4.51 3.42
N LEU A 186 10.87 4.68 4.17
CA LEU A 186 10.09 3.57 4.73
C LEU A 186 9.42 2.75 3.62
N GLU A 187 8.89 3.41 2.58
CA GLU A 187 8.35 2.75 1.39
C GLU A 187 9.43 1.96 0.64
N ARG A 188 10.62 2.55 0.44
CA ARG A 188 11.74 1.87 -0.21
C ARG A 188 12.19 0.64 0.60
N GLN A 189 12.36 0.78 1.91
CA GLN A 189 12.72 -0.34 2.78
C GLN A 189 11.68 -1.47 2.74
N ARG A 190 10.39 -1.13 2.63
CA ARG A 190 9.32 -2.12 2.47
C ARG A 190 9.47 -2.87 1.14
N LYS A 191 9.71 -2.17 0.03
CA LYS A 191 9.96 -2.79 -1.28
C LYS A 191 11.19 -3.70 -1.22
N GLU A 192 12.30 -3.22 -0.67
CA GLU A 192 13.55 -4.00 -0.53
C GLU A 192 13.40 -5.24 0.35
N LYS A 193 12.73 -5.15 1.51
CA LYS A 193 12.45 -6.33 2.35
C LYS A 193 11.61 -7.36 1.60
N THR A 194 10.67 -6.90 0.78
CA THR A 194 9.84 -7.77 -0.04
C THR A 194 10.68 -8.45 -1.13
N LEU A 195 11.58 -7.71 -1.80
CA LEU A 195 12.54 -8.27 -2.75
C LEU A 195 13.50 -9.28 -2.12
N LYS A 196 14.00 -9.01 -0.91
CA LYS A 196 14.86 -9.93 -0.17
C LYS A 196 14.10 -11.23 0.15
N LEU A 197 12.85 -11.11 0.59
CA LEU A 197 11.98 -12.25 0.84
C LEU A 197 11.76 -13.09 -0.43
N ILE A 198 11.51 -12.45 -1.58
CA ILE A 198 11.42 -13.16 -2.88
C ILE A 198 12.71 -13.91 -3.19
N ARG A 199 13.86 -13.23 -3.05
CA ARG A 199 15.17 -13.86 -3.31
C ARG A 199 15.40 -15.05 -2.42
N GLU A 200 15.05 -14.94 -1.13
CA GLU A 200 15.13 -16.06 -0.19
C GLU A 200 14.20 -17.22 -0.62
N ILE A 201 12.98 -16.96 -1.08
CA ILE A 201 12.07 -18.01 -1.59
C ILE A 201 12.64 -18.65 -2.85
N LYS A 202 13.06 -17.84 -3.83
CA LYS A 202 13.62 -18.32 -5.11
C LYS A 202 14.94 -19.09 -4.90
N GLN A 203 15.71 -18.79 -3.86
CA GLN A 203 16.99 -19.45 -3.56
C GLN A 203 16.86 -20.70 -2.67
N LYS A 204 15.81 -20.83 -1.85
CA LYS A 204 15.68 -21.90 -0.85
C LYS A 204 15.21 -23.27 -1.41
N ASN A 205 15.19 -23.48 -2.73
CA ASN A 205 14.69 -24.72 -3.37
C ASN A 205 13.34 -25.17 -2.80
N PHE A 206 12.42 -24.23 -2.56
CA PHE A 206 11.08 -24.56 -2.12
C PHE A 206 10.33 -25.34 -3.20
N PRO A 207 9.38 -26.21 -2.81
CA PRO A 207 8.45 -26.84 -3.75
C PRO A 207 7.88 -25.81 -4.72
N ASN A 208 8.00 -26.11 -6.01
CA ASN A 208 7.50 -25.28 -7.10
C ASN A 208 6.66 -26.15 -8.02
N GLN A 209 5.40 -25.77 -8.22
CA GLN A 209 4.49 -26.46 -9.11
C GLN A 209 4.01 -25.49 -10.19
N GLY A 210 3.97 -25.96 -11.43
CA GLY A 210 3.63 -25.15 -12.59
C GLY A 210 2.46 -25.74 -13.36
N GLN A 211 1.63 -24.87 -13.90
CA GLN A 211 0.56 -25.22 -14.82
C GLN A 211 0.69 -24.38 -16.09
N LYS A 212 0.49 -25.06 -17.24
CA LYS A 212 0.62 -24.47 -18.57
C LYS A 212 -0.73 -24.47 -19.26
N TYR A 213 -1.13 -23.31 -19.79
CA TYR A 213 -2.37 -23.12 -20.54
C TYR A 213 -2.01 -22.67 -21.96
N ASN A 214 -2.47 -23.42 -22.96
CA ASN A 214 -2.32 -23.01 -24.35
C ASN A 214 -3.60 -22.30 -24.76
N PHE A 215 -3.49 -21.11 -25.34
CA PHE A 215 -4.64 -20.36 -25.85
C PHE A 215 -4.54 -20.15 -27.35
N LYS A 216 -5.72 -20.03 -27.99
CA LYS A 216 -5.83 -19.80 -29.43
C LYS A 216 -6.80 -18.65 -29.73
N ALA A 217 -6.59 -18.03 -30.89
CA ALA A 217 -7.42 -16.97 -31.44
C ALA A 217 -7.67 -15.76 -30.50
N THR A 218 -6.85 -15.52 -29.48
CA THR A 218 -7.09 -14.49 -28.46
C THR A 218 -6.04 -13.37 -28.54
N ASN A 219 -6.45 -12.11 -28.35
CA ASN A 219 -5.51 -10.99 -28.19
C ASN A 219 -4.67 -11.22 -26.90
N PRO A 220 -3.35 -11.47 -27.01
CA PRO A 220 -2.53 -11.83 -25.86
C PRO A 220 -2.49 -10.77 -24.77
N GLN A 221 -2.49 -9.49 -25.16
CA GLN A 221 -2.47 -8.38 -24.22
C GLN A 221 -3.78 -8.28 -23.42
N GLN A 222 -4.92 -8.47 -24.08
CA GLN A 222 -6.22 -8.46 -23.40
C GLN A 222 -6.40 -9.68 -22.50
N LEU A 223 -5.90 -10.84 -22.93
CA LEU A 223 -5.86 -12.06 -22.13
C LEU A 223 -5.03 -11.82 -20.86
N PHE A 224 -3.82 -11.27 -21.00
CA PHE A 224 -2.95 -10.97 -19.87
C PHE A 224 -3.63 -10.01 -18.88
N LYS A 225 -4.20 -8.90 -19.34
CA LYS A 225 -4.96 -7.97 -18.48
C LYS A 225 -6.14 -8.63 -17.77
N SER A 226 -6.83 -9.55 -18.44
CA SER A 226 -7.94 -10.30 -17.86
C SER A 226 -7.46 -11.29 -16.79
N ILE A 227 -6.33 -11.94 -17.02
CA ILE A 227 -5.67 -12.82 -16.04
C ILE A 227 -5.22 -12.03 -14.82
N LEU A 228 -4.60 -10.86 -15.00
CA LEU A 228 -4.19 -10.00 -13.87
C LEU A 228 -5.38 -9.65 -12.95
N ASN A 229 -6.60 -9.55 -13.48
CA ASN A 229 -7.80 -9.32 -12.67
C ASN A 229 -8.16 -10.49 -11.75
N VAL A 230 -7.80 -11.74 -12.10
CA VAL A 230 -8.00 -12.92 -11.23
C VAL A 230 -7.21 -12.77 -9.91
N PHE A 231 -6.06 -12.08 -9.98
CA PHE A 231 -5.17 -11.86 -8.85
C PHE A 231 -5.38 -10.50 -8.18
N LYS A 232 -6.45 -9.77 -8.56
CA LYS A 232 -6.80 -8.49 -7.95
C LYS A 232 -7.11 -8.67 -6.47
N GLY A 233 -6.35 -7.99 -5.61
CA GLY A 233 -6.43 -8.13 -4.16
C GLY A 233 -5.27 -8.93 -3.55
N LEU A 234 -4.40 -9.55 -4.37
CA LEU A 234 -3.09 -9.99 -3.93
C LEU A 234 -2.08 -8.84 -3.97
N ASP A 235 -1.05 -8.94 -3.12
CA ASP A 235 0.06 -7.98 -3.15
C ASP A 235 0.91 -8.28 -4.40
N SER A 236 0.80 -7.42 -5.43
CA SER A 236 1.72 -7.43 -6.58
C SER A 236 3.11 -7.03 -6.09
N ILE A 237 4.13 -7.80 -6.46
CA ILE A 237 5.49 -7.56 -6.00
C ILE A 237 6.34 -6.89 -7.07
N GLU A 238 6.14 -7.32 -8.31
CA GLU A 238 6.66 -6.68 -9.51
C GLU A 238 5.46 -6.10 -10.24
N ASP A 239 5.58 -4.85 -10.70
CA ASP A 239 4.57 -4.30 -11.60
C ASP A 239 4.55 -5.17 -12.86
N PRO A 240 3.36 -5.48 -13.43
CA PRO A 240 3.27 -6.30 -14.63
C PRO A 240 4.16 -5.72 -15.73
N ILE A 241 5.12 -6.52 -16.19
CA ILE A 241 6.00 -6.15 -17.30
C ILE A 241 5.31 -6.63 -18.57
N GLU A 242 5.00 -5.71 -19.47
CA GLU A 242 4.47 -6.00 -20.80
C GLU A 242 5.52 -5.57 -21.83
N GLU A 243 6.03 -6.53 -22.60
CA GLU A 243 6.91 -6.30 -23.74
C GLU A 243 6.19 -6.72 -25.03
N LEU A 244 5.91 -5.73 -25.87
CA LEU A 244 5.43 -5.93 -27.24
C LEU A 244 6.64 -6.04 -28.15
N PHE A 245 6.82 -7.18 -28.81
CA PHE A 245 7.96 -7.39 -29.70
C PHE A 245 7.66 -6.91 -31.13
N ASP A 246 6.43 -7.11 -31.60
CA ASP A 246 5.96 -6.66 -32.92
C ASP A 246 4.44 -6.46 -32.92
N GLU A 247 3.98 -5.23 -33.18
CA GLU A 247 2.55 -4.90 -33.27
C GLU A 247 1.85 -5.54 -34.47
N LYS A 248 2.57 -5.83 -35.56
CA LYS A 248 2.00 -6.44 -36.78
C LYS A 248 1.80 -7.93 -36.63
N GLU A 249 2.78 -8.60 -36.02
CA GLU A 249 2.75 -10.06 -35.78
C GLU A 249 2.07 -10.41 -34.45
N GLN A 250 1.71 -9.43 -33.62
CA GLN A 250 1.12 -9.60 -32.28
C GLN A 250 1.98 -10.46 -31.34
N ASP A 251 3.30 -10.39 -31.48
CA ASP A 251 4.23 -11.06 -30.59
C ASP A 251 4.24 -10.35 -29.22
N TYR A 252 4.02 -11.11 -28.15
CA TYR A 252 3.79 -10.57 -26.81
C TYR A 252 4.46 -11.40 -25.72
N LEU A 253 5.18 -10.71 -24.81
CA LEU A 253 5.62 -11.24 -23.53
C LEU A 253 5.02 -10.41 -22.42
N GLY A 254 4.38 -11.08 -21.47
CA GLY A 254 3.92 -10.48 -20.23
C GLY A 254 4.42 -11.28 -19.05
N SER A 255 4.81 -10.61 -17.97
CA SER A 255 5.11 -11.29 -16.71
C SER A 255 4.61 -10.50 -15.51
N ALA A 256 4.16 -11.22 -14.47
CA ALA A 256 3.74 -10.63 -13.21
C ALA A 256 4.02 -11.59 -12.06
N VAL A 257 4.40 -11.04 -10.91
CA VAL A 257 4.70 -11.82 -9.71
C VAL A 257 3.86 -11.32 -8.54
N PHE A 258 3.08 -12.23 -7.96
CA PHE A 258 2.20 -11.97 -6.82
C PHE A 258 2.68 -12.69 -5.56
N LEU A 259 2.41 -12.07 -4.41
CA LEU A 259 2.66 -12.67 -3.10
C LEU A 259 1.34 -13.03 -2.42
N ILE A 260 1.28 -14.26 -1.91
CA ILE A 260 0.25 -14.64 -0.94
C ILE A 260 0.88 -14.62 0.45
N ARG A 261 0.41 -13.68 1.28
CA ARG A 261 0.68 -13.64 2.72
C ARG A 261 -0.63 -13.84 3.46
N GLN A 262 -0.87 -15.05 3.98
CA GLN A 262 -1.93 -15.29 4.96
C GLN A 262 -1.30 -15.88 6.22
N ASN A 263 -1.78 -15.49 7.40
CA ASN A 263 -1.12 -15.85 8.67
C ASN A 263 -1.10 -17.37 8.95
N SER A 264 -1.91 -18.16 8.25
CA SER A 264 -2.00 -19.62 8.32
C SER A 264 -1.40 -20.35 7.12
N ILE A 265 -1.06 -19.64 6.04
CA ILE A 265 -0.52 -20.22 4.81
C ILE A 265 0.96 -19.83 4.73
N PRO A 266 1.89 -20.80 4.58
CA PRO A 266 3.30 -20.47 4.34
C PRO A 266 3.41 -19.54 3.14
N LEU A 267 4.41 -18.67 3.20
CA LEU A 267 4.64 -17.66 2.18
C LEU A 267 4.70 -18.29 0.78
N GLN A 268 3.83 -17.83 -0.12
CA GLN A 268 3.72 -18.35 -1.49
C GLN A 268 3.93 -17.24 -2.51
N LEU A 269 4.67 -17.58 -3.57
CA LEU A 269 4.83 -16.77 -4.77
C LEU A 269 4.00 -17.36 -5.89
N ILE A 270 3.31 -16.51 -6.63
CA ILE A 270 2.68 -16.86 -7.90
C ILE A 270 3.40 -16.06 -9.00
N ASP A 271 4.08 -16.76 -9.90
CA ASP A 271 4.76 -16.19 -11.06
C ASP A 271 3.93 -16.54 -12.31
N ILE A 272 3.54 -15.52 -13.07
CA ILE A 272 2.72 -15.66 -14.26
C ILE A 272 3.51 -15.12 -15.44
N GLN A 273 3.59 -15.92 -16.49
CA GLN A 273 4.26 -15.57 -17.73
C GLN A 273 3.36 -15.91 -18.90
N ILE A 274 3.18 -14.96 -19.81
CA ILE A 274 2.50 -15.19 -21.07
C ILE A 274 3.47 -14.96 -22.22
N LEU A 275 3.52 -15.92 -23.14
CA LEU A 275 4.34 -15.92 -24.33
C LEU A 275 3.42 -16.16 -25.51
N ALA A 276 3.34 -15.21 -26.43
CA ALA A 276 2.47 -15.31 -27.59
C ALA A 276 3.18 -14.96 -28.89
N SER A 277 2.74 -15.60 -29.96
CA SER A 277 3.03 -15.20 -31.33
C SER A 277 1.74 -15.24 -32.14
N GLY A 278 1.38 -14.11 -32.74
CA GLY A 278 0.04 -13.92 -33.27
C GLY A 278 -1.05 -14.01 -32.20
N ASN A 279 -2.18 -14.60 -32.57
CA ASN A 279 -3.34 -14.75 -31.69
C ASN A 279 -3.27 -16.03 -30.83
N SER A 280 -2.10 -16.64 -30.71
CA SER A 280 -1.93 -17.91 -30.00
C SER A 280 -0.67 -17.91 -29.15
N GLY A 281 -0.68 -18.69 -28.08
CA GLY A 281 0.45 -18.68 -27.18
C GLY A 281 0.28 -19.61 -26.00
N THR A 282 1.12 -19.37 -25.02
CA THR A 282 1.20 -20.11 -23.78
C THR A 282 1.17 -19.14 -22.61
N LEU A 283 0.28 -19.39 -21.66
CA LEU A 283 0.35 -18.88 -20.30
C LEU A 283 0.98 -19.95 -19.40
N ILE A 284 1.91 -19.56 -18.55
CA ILE A 284 2.53 -20.41 -17.54
C ILE A 284 2.30 -19.74 -16.20
N MET A 285 1.75 -20.51 -15.26
CA MET A 285 1.61 -20.11 -13.86
C MET A 285 2.46 -21.03 -13.00
N TRP A 286 3.36 -20.46 -12.21
CA TRP A 286 4.15 -21.16 -11.21
C TRP A 286 3.72 -20.75 -9.81
N VAL A 287 3.58 -21.72 -8.92
CA VAL A 287 3.34 -21.50 -7.50
C VAL A 287 4.51 -22.08 -6.73
N THR A 288 5.25 -21.22 -6.04
CA THR A 288 6.38 -21.61 -5.19
C THR A 288 6.06 -21.32 -3.73
N GLY A 289 6.28 -22.28 -2.83
CA GLY A 289 6.04 -22.08 -1.40
C GLY A 289 6.57 -23.21 -0.53
N GLU A 290 6.61 -23.00 0.78
CA GLU A 290 7.31 -23.91 1.71
C GLU A 290 6.67 -25.29 1.88
N ASN A 291 5.37 -25.43 1.55
CA ASN A 291 4.61 -26.66 1.71
C ASN A 291 3.95 -27.07 0.38
N GLU A 292 4.33 -28.24 -0.11
CA GLU A 292 3.87 -28.78 -1.39
C GLU A 292 2.34 -28.95 -1.47
N SER A 293 1.71 -29.47 -0.42
CA SER A 293 0.25 -29.67 -0.38
C SER A 293 -0.51 -28.35 -0.56
N ILE A 294 -0.04 -27.31 0.12
CA ILE A 294 -0.62 -25.97 0.07
C ILE A 294 -0.31 -25.31 -1.29
N THR A 295 0.86 -25.58 -1.88
CA THR A 295 1.14 -25.11 -3.25
C THR A 295 0.20 -25.75 -4.27
N SER A 296 -0.14 -27.03 -4.11
CA SER A 296 -1.11 -27.72 -4.96
C SER A 296 -2.52 -27.17 -4.81
N GLU A 297 -2.97 -26.92 -3.58
CA GLU A 297 -4.28 -26.30 -3.32
C GLU A 297 -4.40 -24.91 -3.95
N THR A 298 -3.36 -24.07 -3.79
CA THR A 298 -3.31 -22.74 -4.40
C THR A 298 -3.30 -22.84 -5.92
N LEU A 299 -2.49 -23.74 -6.49
CA LEU A 299 -2.44 -23.95 -7.94
C LEU A 299 -3.81 -24.38 -8.48
N GLN A 300 -4.46 -25.37 -7.86
CA GLN A 300 -5.79 -25.86 -8.26
C GLN A 300 -6.87 -24.77 -8.18
N LYS A 301 -6.85 -23.97 -7.12
CA LYS A 301 -7.79 -22.85 -6.96
C LYS A 301 -7.72 -21.91 -8.16
N TYR A 302 -6.52 -21.45 -8.52
CA TYR A 302 -6.36 -20.50 -9.62
C TYR A 302 -6.45 -21.16 -11.00
N ASP A 303 -6.14 -22.45 -11.13
CA ASP A 303 -6.30 -23.23 -12.36
C ASP A 303 -7.76 -23.28 -12.83
N SER A 304 -8.70 -23.49 -11.92
CA SER A 304 -10.13 -23.44 -12.24
C SER A 304 -10.55 -22.06 -12.77
N MET A 305 -10.13 -20.98 -12.10
CA MET A 305 -10.48 -19.61 -12.47
C MET A 305 -9.87 -19.16 -13.80
N ILE A 306 -8.60 -19.53 -14.06
CA ILE A 306 -7.91 -19.22 -15.32
C ILE A 306 -8.54 -20.00 -16.47
N SER A 307 -8.85 -21.29 -16.26
CA SER A 307 -9.47 -22.14 -17.28
C SER A 307 -10.86 -21.63 -17.69
N GLU A 308 -11.69 -21.24 -16.73
CA GLU A 308 -13.01 -20.64 -17.00
C GLU A 308 -12.89 -19.30 -17.75
N LEU A 309 -11.94 -18.46 -17.34
CA LEU A 309 -11.71 -17.17 -17.98
C LEU A 309 -11.20 -17.34 -19.43
N GLN A 310 -10.29 -18.27 -19.65
CA GLN A 310 -9.79 -18.59 -20.99
C GLN A 310 -10.92 -19.09 -21.88
N GLN A 311 -11.71 -20.07 -21.43
CA GLN A 311 -12.85 -20.60 -22.18
C GLN A 311 -13.87 -19.49 -22.49
N GLY A 312 -14.17 -18.62 -21.51
CA GLY A 312 -15.10 -17.51 -21.72
C GLY A 312 -14.59 -16.47 -22.73
N LEU A 313 -13.28 -16.24 -22.80
CA LEU A 313 -12.67 -15.35 -23.80
C LEU A 313 -12.63 -16.00 -25.18
N GLU A 314 -12.23 -17.26 -25.28
CA GLU A 314 -12.20 -18.01 -26.55
C GLU A 314 -13.63 -18.17 -27.12
N GLN A 315 -14.62 -18.51 -26.29
CA GLN A 315 -16.03 -18.59 -26.70
C GLN A 315 -16.59 -17.22 -27.10
N LYS A 316 -16.22 -16.13 -26.40
CA LYS A 316 -16.60 -14.78 -26.85
C LYS A 316 -15.98 -14.43 -28.19
N ILE A 317 -14.81 -14.96 -28.53
CA ILE A 317 -14.17 -14.75 -29.84
C ILE A 317 -14.80 -15.62 -30.93
N GLU A 318 -15.19 -16.86 -30.62
CA GLU A 318 -16.04 -17.64 -31.52
C GLU A 318 -17.39 -16.96 -31.73
N VAL A 319 -18.03 -16.42 -30.68
CA VAL A 319 -19.26 -15.63 -30.79
C VAL A 319 -19.03 -14.29 -31.49
N LEU A 320 -17.79 -13.78 -31.48
CA LEU A 320 -17.43 -12.61 -32.26
C LEU A 320 -17.45 -12.93 -33.75
N SER A 321 -17.45 -14.18 -34.26
CA SER A 321 -17.72 -14.43 -35.68
C SER A 321 -19.15 -13.99 -36.03
N ALA A 322 -19.29 -12.72 -36.41
CA ALA A 322 -20.57 -12.17 -36.81
C ALA A 322 -20.90 -12.66 -38.21
N GLU A 323 -22.00 -13.39 -38.34
CA GLU A 323 -22.57 -13.73 -39.64
C GLU A 323 -23.26 -12.49 -40.23
N CYS A 324 -23.13 -12.31 -41.53
CA CYS A 324 -23.87 -11.30 -42.26
C CYS A 324 -25.36 -11.57 -42.12
N PRO A 325 -26.18 -10.65 -41.57
CA PRO A 325 -27.61 -10.87 -41.39
C PRO A 325 -28.36 -11.10 -42.73
N GLU A 326 -27.74 -10.71 -43.84
CA GLU A 326 -28.31 -10.82 -45.19
C GLU A 326 -28.00 -12.15 -45.88
N CYS A 327 -26.86 -12.78 -45.58
CA CYS A 327 -26.41 -13.97 -46.32
C CYS A 327 -25.82 -15.10 -45.46
N GLY A 328 -25.74 -14.92 -44.14
CA GLY A 328 -25.14 -15.89 -43.21
C GLY A 328 -23.62 -16.03 -43.33
N GLY A 329 -22.97 -15.32 -44.24
CA GLY A 329 -21.51 -15.40 -44.45
C GLY A 329 -20.74 -14.71 -43.33
N ASN A 330 -19.62 -15.30 -42.91
CA ASN A 330 -18.75 -14.74 -41.88
C ASN A 330 -18.21 -13.36 -42.27
N LEU A 331 -18.42 -12.34 -41.44
CA LEU A 331 -17.93 -10.99 -41.66
C LEU A 331 -16.43 -10.88 -41.29
N PRO A 332 -15.59 -10.22 -42.09
CA PRO A 332 -14.18 -10.01 -41.77
C PRO A 332 -13.99 -8.88 -40.75
N ILE A 333 -13.91 -9.23 -39.47
CA ILE A 333 -13.93 -8.27 -38.35
C ILE A 333 -12.64 -7.45 -38.23
N LYS A 334 -11.58 -7.84 -38.95
CA LYS A 334 -10.31 -7.10 -39.00
C LYS A 334 -10.42 -5.73 -39.69
N ASN A 335 -11.49 -5.46 -40.45
CA ASN A 335 -11.69 -4.25 -41.24
C ASN A 335 -12.89 -3.38 -40.80
N VAL A 336 -13.28 -3.48 -39.53
CA VAL A 336 -14.45 -2.75 -39.00
C VAL A 336 -14.08 -1.28 -38.77
N ASP A 337 -14.88 -0.36 -39.34
CA ASP A 337 -14.69 1.07 -39.09
C ASP A 337 -15.09 1.47 -37.66
N ILE A 338 -14.74 2.70 -37.24
CA ILE A 338 -15.09 3.25 -35.91
C ILE A 338 -16.60 3.26 -35.61
N ASN A 339 -17.45 3.10 -36.62
CA ASN A 339 -18.92 3.06 -36.49
C ASN A 339 -19.47 1.63 -36.44
N GLY A 340 -18.60 0.61 -36.43
CA GLY A 340 -18.97 -0.79 -36.41
C GLY A 340 -19.54 -1.27 -37.76
N ILE A 341 -19.10 -0.67 -38.86
CA ILE A 341 -19.55 -0.99 -40.23
C ILE A 341 -18.51 -1.88 -40.91
N VAL A 342 -18.97 -2.97 -41.52
CA VAL A 342 -18.13 -3.91 -42.28
C VAL A 342 -18.85 -4.34 -43.54
N GLU A 343 -18.12 -4.42 -44.64
CA GLU A 343 -18.63 -4.98 -45.89
C GLU A 343 -18.48 -6.50 -45.90
N CYS A 344 -19.58 -7.21 -46.18
CA CYS A 344 -19.56 -8.66 -46.28
C CYS A 344 -18.88 -9.11 -47.58
N LEU A 345 -17.80 -9.89 -47.48
CA LEU A 345 -17.07 -10.41 -48.66
C LEU A 345 -17.89 -11.39 -49.52
N TYR A 346 -18.98 -11.95 -48.97
CA TYR A 346 -19.82 -12.93 -49.66
C TYR A 346 -20.97 -12.31 -50.45
N CYS A 347 -21.47 -11.15 -50.03
CA CYS A 347 -22.62 -10.50 -50.69
C CYS A 347 -22.45 -9.01 -50.97
N ASN A 348 -21.27 -8.44 -50.68
CA ASN A 348 -20.91 -7.02 -50.83
C ASN A 348 -21.94 -6.06 -50.23
N ARG A 349 -22.65 -6.50 -49.18
CA ARG A 349 -23.56 -5.64 -48.42
C ARG A 349 -22.86 -5.12 -47.19
N VAL A 350 -23.11 -3.84 -46.93
CA VAL A 350 -22.61 -3.14 -45.76
C VAL A 350 -23.47 -3.54 -44.55
N SER A 351 -22.86 -4.18 -43.57
CA SER A 351 -23.51 -4.65 -42.35
C SER A 351 -22.98 -3.88 -41.14
N LYS A 352 -23.88 -3.59 -40.19
CA LYS A 352 -23.56 -2.88 -38.96
C LYS A 352 -23.54 -3.86 -37.79
N ILE A 353 -22.37 -4.10 -37.21
CA ILE A 353 -22.19 -5.02 -36.09
C ILE A 353 -22.96 -4.47 -34.86
N PRO A 354 -23.74 -5.27 -34.12
CA PRO A 354 -24.42 -4.85 -32.90
C PRO A 354 -23.47 -4.23 -31.87
N LYS A 355 -23.90 -3.17 -31.16
CA LYS A 355 -23.05 -2.49 -30.15
C LYS A 355 -22.47 -3.42 -29.09
N ALA A 356 -23.18 -4.48 -28.72
CA ALA A 356 -22.73 -5.47 -27.74
C ALA A 356 -21.50 -6.28 -28.18
N LEU A 357 -21.18 -6.27 -29.48
CA LEU A 357 -20.04 -6.98 -30.09
C LEU A 357 -18.91 -6.03 -30.51
N ARG A 358 -18.97 -4.74 -30.14
CA ARG A 358 -17.99 -3.69 -30.54
C ARG A 358 -16.95 -3.36 -29.46
N TYR A 359 -17.12 -3.85 -28.24
CA TYR A 359 -16.33 -3.47 -27.06
C TYR A 359 -15.86 -4.67 -26.26
#